data_AF-A0A376E8C4-F1
#
_entry.id   AF-A0A376E8C4-F1
#
_cell.length_a   1.000
_cell.length_b   1.000
_cell.length_c   1.000
_cell.angle_alpha   90.00
_cell.angle_beta   90.00
_cell.angle_gamma   90.00
#
_symmetry.space_group_name_H-M   'P 1'
#
loop_
_entity.id
_entity.type
_entity.pdbx_description
1 polymer ?
#
loop_
_entity_poly.entity_id
_entity_poly.type
_entity_poly.pdbx_seq_one_letter_code
_entity_poly.pdbx_strand_id
1 'polypeptide(L)'
;MKILSKYPVLIVLFTVIVLFIFFQCKNDKHAPINQDLSVVKSEIAKTNALFEKQISELLLLVSDNAEEKTIQQKFEDLRITYKKMEWAVEYFLPNSARFINGPALPEIEMDEHTELEPEGLQVLEELFYPYTPQNKNEAVRFLKKLTNKSNTIKVNFQAISVSRDQVFDAVRQEFSEFRVWEFPVLTPPYRELF
;
A
#
# COMPACT_ATOMS: atom_id res chain seq x y z
N MET A 1 40.25 40.38 41.50
CA MET A 1 39.20 39.86 42.40
C MET A 1 38.37 40.92 43.14
N LYS A 2 38.34 42.23 42.75
CA LYS A 2 37.56 43.27 43.47
C LYS A 2 36.21 43.64 42.83
N ILE A 3 35.95 43.22 41.59
CA ILE A 3 34.69 43.54 40.87
C ILE A 3 33.58 42.52 41.21
N LEU A 4 33.95 41.25 41.41
CA LEU A 4 33.03 40.16 41.78
C LEU A 4 32.33 40.37 43.13
N SER A 5 32.93 41.15 44.05
CA SER A 5 32.33 41.41 45.38
C SER A 5 31.32 42.56 45.38
N LYS A 6 31.25 43.39 44.32
CA LYS A 6 30.39 44.59 44.32
C LYS A 6 28.93 44.29 43.99
N TYR A 7 28.66 43.18 43.30
CA TYR A 7 27.32 42.83 42.83
C TYR A 7 26.97 41.36 43.15
N PRO A 8 26.95 40.96 44.44
CA PRO A 8 26.70 39.59 44.83
C PRO A 8 25.31 39.11 44.35
N VAL A 9 24.33 40.00 44.33
CA VAL A 9 22.96 39.72 43.85
C VAL A 9 22.93 39.38 42.36
N LEU A 10 23.72 40.08 41.53
CA LEU A 10 23.78 39.84 40.09
C LEU A 10 24.39 38.48 39.77
N ILE A 11 25.38 38.05 40.58
CA ILE A 11 26.02 36.74 40.46
C ILE A 11 25.03 35.63 40.81
N VAL A 12 24.25 35.79 41.89
CA VAL A 12 23.21 34.83 42.27
C VAL A 12 22.11 34.77 41.20
N LEU A 13 21.71 35.91 40.64
CA LEU A 13 20.71 35.93 39.57
C LEU A 13 21.22 35.19 38.32
N PHE A 14 22.48 35.42 37.95
CA PHE A 14 23.10 34.76 36.81
C PHE A 14 23.23 33.24 37.01
N THR A 15 23.63 32.78 38.20
CA THR A 15 23.70 31.34 38.50
C THR A 15 22.32 30.69 38.53
N VAL A 16 21.29 31.37 39.02
CA VAL A 16 19.90 30.88 38.98
C VAL A 16 19.41 30.76 37.54
N ILE A 17 19.68 31.74 36.67
CA ILE A 17 19.32 31.70 35.25
C ILE A 17 20.03 30.54 34.54
N VAL A 18 21.33 30.37 34.78
CA VAL A 18 22.12 29.27 34.20
C VAL A 18 21.56 27.92 34.66
N LEU A 19 21.26 27.76 35.95
CA LEU A 19 20.62 26.54 36.48
C LEU A 19 19.23 26.31 35.86
N PHE A 20 18.45 27.36 35.63
CA PHE A 20 17.13 27.25 34.99
C PHE A 20 17.24 26.81 33.53
N ILE A 21 18.25 27.31 32.79
CA ILE A 21 18.54 26.87 31.41
C ILE A 21 18.96 25.39 31.39
N PHE A 22 19.81 24.96 32.33
CA PHE A 22 20.17 23.53 32.46
C PHE A 22 18.98 22.64 32.84
N PHE A 23 18.04 23.14 33.65
CA PHE A 23 16.83 22.40 34.01
C PHE A 23 15.78 22.34 32.88
N GLN A 24 15.72 23.37 32.03
CA GLN A 24 14.86 23.40 30.85
C GLN A 24 15.38 22.53 29.70
N CYS A 25 16.68 22.16 29.70
CA CYS A 25 17.19 21.02 28.93
C CYS A 25 16.83 19.68 29.58
N LYS A 26 15.55 19.49 29.92
CA LYS A 26 15.02 18.13 30.00
C LYS A 26 14.95 17.65 28.56
N ASN A 27 15.81 16.69 28.22
CA ASN A 27 15.60 15.87 27.05
C ASN A 27 14.21 15.23 27.21
N ASP A 28 13.19 15.86 26.62
CA ASP A 28 12.09 15.11 26.05
C ASP A 28 12.73 14.26 24.98
N LYS A 29 13.26 13.11 25.42
CA LYS A 29 13.38 11.95 24.58
C LYS A 29 11.93 11.64 24.22
N HIS A 30 11.40 12.34 23.23
CA HIS A 30 10.48 11.73 22.32
C HIS A 30 11.25 10.52 21.81
N ALA A 31 11.13 9.40 22.52
CA ALA A 31 11.45 8.11 21.96
C ALA A 31 10.71 8.11 20.63
N PRO A 32 11.41 7.93 19.49
CA PRO A 32 10.73 7.91 18.21
C PRO A 32 9.55 6.95 18.39
N ILE A 33 8.34 7.42 18.12
CA ILE A 33 7.11 6.63 18.19
C ILE A 33 7.15 5.69 16.99
N ASN A 34 8.18 4.84 16.95
CA ASN A 34 8.39 3.79 15.98
C ASN A 34 7.83 2.50 16.59
N GLN A 35 6.62 2.62 17.16
CA GLN A 35 5.89 1.48 17.68
C GLN A 35 5.26 0.79 16.48
N ASP A 36 5.62 -0.48 16.26
CA ASP A 36 4.99 -1.31 15.24
C ASP A 36 3.46 -1.25 15.41
N LEU A 37 2.77 -0.78 14.37
CA LEU A 37 1.33 -0.59 14.36
C LEU A 37 0.64 -1.93 14.10
N SER A 38 0.61 -2.76 15.15
CA SER A 38 -0.01 -4.09 15.12
C SER A 38 -1.47 -4.08 14.68
N VAL A 39 -2.22 -3.01 14.98
CA VAL A 39 -3.60 -2.81 14.54
C VAL A 39 -3.70 -2.73 13.01
N VAL A 40 -2.80 -1.98 12.36
CA VAL A 40 -2.76 -1.83 10.90
C VAL A 40 -2.42 -3.18 10.26
N LYS A 41 -1.40 -3.87 10.77
CA LYS A 41 -1.03 -5.22 10.31
C LYS A 41 -2.18 -6.21 10.45
N SER A 42 -2.92 -6.15 11.56
CA SER A 42 -4.09 -7.00 11.80
C SER A 42 -5.22 -6.71 10.80
N GLU A 43 -5.46 -5.45 10.44
CA GLU A 43 -6.52 -5.09 9.49
C GLU A 43 -6.15 -5.52 8.06
N ILE A 44 -4.89 -5.36 7.67
CA ILE A 44 -4.37 -5.86 6.38
C ILE A 44 -4.47 -7.39 6.34
N ALA A 45 -4.06 -8.09 7.41
CA ALA A 45 -4.17 -9.54 7.48
C ALA A 45 -5.63 -10.03 7.37
N LYS A 46 -6.57 -9.34 8.03
CA LYS A 46 -8.00 -9.64 7.95
C LYS A 46 -8.56 -9.39 6.55
N THR A 47 -8.19 -8.28 5.91
CA THR A 47 -8.60 -7.94 4.55
C THR A 47 -8.05 -8.95 3.55
N ASN A 48 -6.78 -9.33 3.68
CA ASN A 48 -6.15 -10.34 2.82
C ASN A 48 -6.76 -11.74 3.01
N ALA A 49 -7.16 -12.11 4.23
CA ALA A 49 -7.87 -13.36 4.47
C ALA A 49 -9.27 -13.38 3.81
N LEU A 50 -9.98 -12.24 3.81
CA LEU A 50 -11.23 -12.10 3.07
C LEU A 50 -10.99 -12.19 1.56
N PHE A 51 -9.95 -11.54 1.06
CA PHE A 51 -9.54 -11.60 -0.34
C PHE A 51 -9.24 -13.04 -0.78
N GLU A 52 -8.42 -13.78 -0.01
CA GLU A 52 -8.12 -15.20 -0.26
C GLU A 52 -9.38 -16.07 -0.30
N LYS A 53 -10.32 -15.83 0.61
CA LYS A 53 -11.60 -16.52 0.64
C LYS A 53 -12.42 -16.24 -0.62
N GLN A 54 -12.52 -14.98 -1.04
CA GLN A 54 -13.24 -14.60 -2.26
C GLN A 54 -12.60 -15.22 -3.53
N ILE A 55 -11.27 -15.29 -3.60
CA ILE A 55 -10.57 -15.99 -4.70
C ILE A 55 -11.01 -17.46 -4.75
N SER A 56 -11.04 -18.12 -3.59
CA SER A 56 -11.42 -19.53 -3.49
C SER A 56 -12.87 -19.76 -3.89
N GLU A 57 -13.79 -18.89 -3.47
CA GLU A 57 -15.20 -18.92 -3.91
C GLU A 57 -15.33 -18.74 -5.42
N LEU A 58 -14.62 -17.75 -5.99
CA LEU A 58 -14.65 -17.49 -7.43
C LEU A 58 -14.05 -18.64 -8.25
N LEU A 59 -12.99 -19.27 -7.75
CA LEU A 59 -12.38 -20.46 -8.36
C LEU A 59 -13.38 -21.63 -8.46
N LEU A 60 -14.16 -21.87 -7.40
CA LEU A 60 -15.21 -22.89 -7.42
C LEU A 60 -16.30 -22.55 -8.45
N LEU A 61 -16.79 -21.30 -8.45
CA LEU A 61 -17.82 -20.85 -9.40
C LEU A 61 -17.38 -21.01 -10.87
N VAL A 62 -16.15 -20.61 -11.20
CA VAL A 62 -15.59 -20.78 -12.54
C VAL A 62 -15.43 -22.27 -12.87
N SER A 63 -15.01 -23.08 -11.91
CA SER A 63 -14.83 -24.53 -12.08
C SER A 63 -16.15 -25.27 -12.32
N ASP A 64 -17.23 -24.83 -11.67
CA ASP A 64 -18.56 -25.42 -11.77
C ASP A 64 -19.39 -24.86 -12.94
N ASN A 65 -18.79 -23.97 -13.75
CA ASN A 65 -19.45 -23.28 -14.87
C ASN A 65 -20.68 -22.46 -14.43
N ALA A 66 -20.54 -21.72 -13.32
CA ALA A 66 -21.56 -20.77 -12.89
C ALA A 66 -21.88 -19.74 -13.98
N GLU A 67 -23.05 -19.10 -13.86
CA GLU A 67 -23.49 -18.07 -14.79
C GLU A 67 -22.52 -16.87 -14.80
N GLU A 68 -22.27 -16.30 -15.99
CA GLU A 68 -21.39 -15.15 -16.22
C GLU A 68 -21.66 -14.01 -15.23
N LYS A 69 -22.92 -13.63 -15.06
CA LYS A 69 -23.31 -12.54 -14.14
C LYS A 69 -22.88 -12.79 -12.69
N THR A 70 -22.92 -14.05 -12.26
CA THR A 70 -22.50 -14.44 -10.90
C THR A 70 -20.97 -14.35 -10.76
N ILE A 71 -20.23 -14.78 -11.78
CA ILE A 71 -18.77 -14.68 -11.84
C ILE A 71 -18.35 -13.21 -11.80
N GLN A 72 -18.93 -12.36 -12.64
CA GLN A 72 -18.66 -10.92 -12.71
C GLN A 72 -18.94 -10.22 -11.39
N GLN A 73 -20.09 -10.50 -10.76
CA GLN A 73 -20.43 -9.91 -9.46
C GLN A 73 -19.43 -10.30 -8.37
N LYS A 74 -19.02 -11.57 -8.32
CA LYS A 74 -18.04 -12.05 -7.34
C LYS A 74 -16.63 -11.53 -7.60
N PHE A 75 -16.30 -11.30 -8.86
CA PHE A 75 -15.04 -10.67 -9.23
C PHE A 75 -15.01 -9.19 -8.85
N GLU A 76 -16.12 -8.46 -8.97
CA GLU A 76 -16.19 -7.07 -8.50
C GLU A 76 -16.05 -6.98 -6.98
N ASP A 77 -16.71 -7.85 -6.22
CA ASP A 77 -16.53 -7.96 -4.76
C ASP A 77 -15.06 -8.23 -4.38
N LEU A 78 -14.36 -9.03 -5.19
CA LEU A 78 -12.95 -9.35 -5.01
C LEU A 78 -12.06 -8.11 -5.21
N ARG A 79 -12.30 -7.32 -6.27
CA ARG A 79 -11.58 -6.07 -6.55
C ARG A 79 -11.78 -5.04 -5.45
N ILE A 80 -13.02 -4.86 -5.00
CA ILE A 80 -13.35 -3.94 -3.90
C ILE A 80 -12.61 -4.32 -2.63
N THR A 81 -12.47 -5.61 -2.32
CA THR A 81 -11.69 -6.05 -1.16
C THR A 81 -10.20 -5.75 -1.32
N TYR A 82 -9.61 -6.02 -2.49
CA TYR A 82 -8.20 -5.69 -2.74
C TYR A 82 -7.94 -4.19 -2.57
N LYS A 83 -8.81 -3.34 -3.14
CA LYS A 83 -8.68 -1.87 -3.07
C LYS A 83 -8.56 -1.33 -1.64
N LYS A 84 -9.14 -2.01 -0.65
CA LYS A 84 -9.05 -1.62 0.78
C LYS A 84 -7.63 -1.75 1.36
N MET A 85 -6.81 -2.62 0.79
CA MET A 85 -5.43 -2.88 1.25
C MET A 85 -4.36 -2.52 0.20
N GLU A 86 -4.75 -2.06 -0.99
CA GLU A 86 -3.86 -1.71 -2.10
C GLU A 86 -2.76 -0.73 -1.67
N TRP A 87 -3.13 0.41 -1.06
CA TRP A 87 -2.20 1.41 -0.51
C TRP A 87 -1.06 0.80 0.33
N ALA A 88 -1.34 -0.25 1.10
CA ALA A 88 -0.34 -0.91 1.92
C ALA A 88 0.49 -1.90 1.10
N VAL A 89 -0.15 -2.67 0.21
CA VAL A 89 0.53 -3.64 -0.63
C VAL A 89 1.48 -2.94 -1.61
N GLU A 90 1.08 -1.82 -2.22
CA GLU A 90 1.93 -1.03 -3.12
C GLU A 90 3.13 -0.41 -2.40
N TYR A 91 2.91 0.16 -1.21
CA TYR A 91 3.99 0.81 -0.47
C TYR A 91 4.99 -0.19 0.12
N PHE A 92 4.50 -1.25 0.79
CA PHE A 92 5.36 -2.18 1.52
C PHE A 92 5.84 -3.36 0.66
N LEU A 93 5.10 -3.71 -0.40
CA LEU A 93 5.37 -4.85 -1.27
C LEU A 93 5.22 -4.49 -2.76
N PRO A 94 5.93 -3.47 -3.27
CA PRO A 94 5.74 -2.97 -4.64
C PRO A 94 5.89 -4.07 -5.71
N ASN A 95 6.87 -4.96 -5.54
CA ASN A 95 7.07 -6.10 -6.43
C ASN A 95 5.87 -7.04 -6.45
N SER A 96 5.19 -7.24 -5.32
CA SER A 96 3.98 -8.08 -5.27
C SER A 96 2.77 -7.36 -5.84
N ALA A 97 2.64 -6.05 -5.57
CA ALA A 97 1.52 -5.24 -6.03
C ALA A 97 1.40 -5.24 -7.56
N ARG A 98 2.52 -5.09 -8.26
CA ARG A 98 2.59 -5.18 -9.73
C ARG A 98 1.99 -6.46 -10.29
N PHE A 99 2.18 -7.61 -9.62
CA PHE A 99 1.62 -8.88 -10.08
C PHE A 99 0.19 -9.14 -9.61
N ILE A 100 -0.38 -8.26 -8.77
CA ILE A 100 -1.76 -8.36 -8.30
C ILE A 100 -2.65 -7.41 -9.10
N ASN A 101 -2.21 -6.17 -9.35
CA ASN A 101 -3.01 -5.16 -10.04
C ASN A 101 -2.23 -4.36 -11.09
N GLY A 102 -1.11 -4.90 -11.60
CA GLY A 102 -0.35 -4.27 -12.68
C GLY A 102 -1.09 -4.26 -14.02
N PRO A 103 -0.56 -3.52 -15.01
CA PRO A 103 -1.14 -3.41 -16.33
C PRO A 103 -1.32 -4.78 -16.98
N ALA A 104 -2.43 -4.99 -17.69
CA ALA A 104 -2.67 -6.21 -18.49
C ALA A 104 -1.79 -6.32 -19.75
N LEU A 105 -0.75 -5.48 -19.87
CA LEU A 105 0.18 -5.48 -21.00
C LEU A 105 1.50 -6.12 -20.59
N PRO A 106 2.14 -6.91 -21.48
CA PRO A 106 3.50 -7.38 -21.25
C PRO A 106 4.43 -6.19 -21.02
N GLU A 107 5.20 -6.27 -19.94
CA GLU A 107 6.18 -5.24 -19.60
C GLU A 107 7.58 -5.82 -19.78
N ILE A 108 8.44 -5.09 -20.48
CA ILE A 108 9.84 -5.45 -20.67
C ILE A 108 10.61 -4.93 -19.46
N GLU A 109 11.09 -5.81 -18.58
CA GLU A 109 12.05 -5.40 -17.56
C GLU A 109 13.40 -5.12 -18.21
N MET A 110 13.76 -3.83 -18.25
CA MET A 110 15.00 -3.38 -18.88
C MET A 110 16.26 -3.92 -18.20
N ASP A 111 16.19 -4.18 -16.88
CA ASP A 111 17.33 -4.64 -16.09
C ASP A 111 17.61 -6.14 -16.32
N GLU A 112 16.57 -6.97 -16.39
CA GLU A 112 16.69 -8.42 -16.55
C GLU A 112 16.46 -8.92 -17.99
N HIS A 113 16.16 -8.01 -18.94
CA HIS A 113 15.83 -8.33 -20.34
C HIS A 113 14.80 -9.46 -20.48
N THR A 114 13.85 -9.49 -19.55
CA THR A 114 12.83 -10.53 -19.44
C THR A 114 11.45 -9.90 -19.65
N GLU A 115 10.65 -10.51 -20.51
CA GLU A 115 9.24 -10.14 -20.68
C GLU A 115 8.46 -10.72 -19.51
N LEU A 116 7.79 -9.83 -18.75
CA LEU A 116 6.89 -10.26 -17.69
C LEU A 116 5.49 -10.48 -18.27
N GLU A 117 5.02 -11.71 -18.13
CA GLU A 117 3.66 -12.10 -18.47
C GLU A 117 2.65 -11.28 -17.67
N PRO A 118 1.64 -10.68 -18.32
CA PRO A 118 0.60 -9.95 -17.61
C PRO A 118 -0.17 -10.93 -16.70
N GLU A 119 -0.37 -10.54 -15.46
CA GLU A 119 -1.12 -11.33 -14.47
C GLU A 119 -1.85 -10.44 -13.47
N GLY A 120 -2.73 -11.06 -12.67
CA GLY A 120 -3.46 -10.37 -11.61
C GLY A 120 -4.91 -10.02 -11.97
N LEU A 121 -5.44 -9.02 -11.29
CA LEU A 121 -6.83 -8.60 -11.36
C LEU A 121 -7.19 -8.02 -12.73
N GLN A 122 -6.35 -7.21 -13.36
CA GLN A 122 -6.66 -6.63 -14.67
C GLN A 122 -6.79 -7.70 -15.77
N VAL A 123 -5.93 -8.72 -15.76
CA VAL A 123 -6.03 -9.85 -16.70
C VAL A 123 -7.31 -10.66 -16.45
N LEU A 124 -7.67 -10.89 -15.19
CA LEU A 124 -8.94 -11.53 -14.85
C LEU A 124 -10.15 -10.69 -15.30
N GLU A 125 -10.05 -9.36 -15.28
CA GLU A 125 -11.10 -8.46 -15.78
C GLU A 125 -11.33 -8.68 -17.29
N GLU A 126 -10.27 -8.74 -18.09
CA GLU A 126 -10.38 -9.04 -19.53
C GLU A 126 -10.99 -10.42 -19.81
N LEU A 127 -10.72 -11.41 -18.94
CA LEU A 127 -11.28 -12.76 -19.07
C LEU A 127 -12.76 -12.86 -18.66
N PHE A 128 -13.22 -11.98 -17.78
CA PHE A 128 -14.58 -12.01 -17.23
C PHE A 128 -15.55 -11.03 -17.90
N TYR A 129 -15.07 -10.09 -18.72
CA TYR A 129 -15.90 -9.09 -19.40
C TYR A 129 -15.64 -9.01 -20.92
N PRO A 130 -16.32 -9.82 -21.76
CA PRO A 130 -17.32 -10.84 -21.40
C PRO A 130 -16.69 -12.19 -21.05
N TYR A 131 -17.36 -12.96 -20.19
CA TYR A 131 -16.90 -14.31 -19.85
C TYR A 131 -17.34 -15.32 -20.91
N THR A 132 -16.40 -16.11 -21.41
CA THR A 132 -16.69 -17.23 -22.30
C THR A 132 -16.21 -18.55 -21.68
N PRO A 133 -16.88 -19.70 -21.94
CA PRO A 133 -16.44 -21.00 -21.43
C PRO A 133 -15.01 -21.38 -21.84
N GLN A 134 -14.49 -20.83 -22.94
CA GLN A 134 -13.12 -21.00 -23.41
C GLN A 134 -12.10 -20.38 -22.44
N ASN A 135 -12.46 -19.30 -21.74
CA ASN A 135 -11.61 -18.60 -20.78
C ASN A 135 -11.43 -19.38 -19.46
N LYS A 136 -12.23 -20.42 -19.22
CA LYS A 136 -12.28 -21.15 -17.93
C LYS A 136 -10.92 -21.60 -17.43
N ASN A 137 -10.15 -22.30 -18.26
CA ASN A 137 -8.86 -22.87 -17.85
C ASN A 137 -7.85 -21.78 -17.50
N GLU A 138 -7.89 -20.68 -18.24
CA GLU A 138 -7.00 -19.54 -18.04
C GLU A 138 -7.40 -18.73 -16.80
N ALA A 139 -8.69 -18.48 -16.60
CA ALA A 139 -9.21 -17.85 -15.39
C ALA A 139 -8.84 -18.65 -14.13
N VAL A 140 -8.98 -19.98 -14.16
CA VAL A 140 -8.54 -20.85 -13.05
C VAL A 140 -7.03 -20.76 -12.82
N ARG A 141 -6.22 -20.69 -13.88
CA ARG A 141 -4.77 -20.51 -13.80
C ARG A 141 -4.41 -19.20 -13.08
N PHE A 142 -5.01 -18.09 -13.48
CA PHE A 142 -4.74 -16.78 -12.89
C PHE A 142 -5.30 -16.62 -11.48
N LEU A 143 -6.46 -17.19 -11.17
CA LEU A 143 -6.98 -17.23 -9.80
C LEU A 143 -6.03 -17.97 -8.84
N LYS A 144 -5.43 -19.09 -9.26
CA LYS A 144 -4.41 -19.81 -8.47
C LYS A 144 -3.14 -18.97 -8.26
N LYS A 145 -2.69 -18.26 -9.30
CA LYS A 145 -1.57 -17.31 -9.18
C LYS A 145 -1.91 -16.23 -8.14
N LEU A 146 -3.12 -15.69 -8.18
CA LEU A 146 -3.59 -14.68 -7.23
C LEU A 146 -3.65 -15.20 -5.78
N THR A 147 -4.05 -16.46 -5.57
CA THR A 147 -3.94 -17.12 -4.26
C THR A 147 -2.50 -17.14 -3.74
N ASN A 148 -1.52 -17.43 -4.60
CA ASN A 148 -0.11 -17.40 -4.20
C ASN A 148 0.32 -15.99 -3.79
N LYS A 149 -0.11 -14.94 -4.50
CA LYS A 149 0.19 -13.55 -4.13
C LYS A 149 -0.45 -13.14 -2.80
N SER A 150 -1.68 -13.58 -2.53
CA SER A 150 -2.31 -13.39 -1.21
C SER A 150 -1.48 -14.04 -0.09
N ASN A 151 -0.94 -15.24 -0.33
CA ASN A 151 -0.02 -15.87 0.62
C ASN A 151 1.29 -15.08 0.80
N THR A 152 1.84 -14.51 -0.27
CA THR A 152 3.00 -13.61 -0.20
C THR A 152 2.71 -12.39 0.67
N ILE A 153 1.55 -11.73 0.51
CA ILE A 153 1.12 -10.61 1.36
C ILE A 153 1.11 -11.05 2.82
N LYS A 154 0.42 -12.16 3.12
CA LYS A 154 0.30 -12.70 4.48
C LYS A 154 1.66 -12.93 5.15
N VAL A 155 2.58 -13.61 4.47
CA VAL A 155 3.90 -13.94 5.04
C VAL A 155 4.75 -12.69 5.25
N ASN A 156 4.76 -11.77 4.29
CA ASN A 156 5.57 -10.56 4.40
C ASN A 156 5.06 -9.60 5.47
N PHE A 157 3.75 -9.38 5.57
CA PHE A 157 3.17 -8.51 6.60
C PHE A 157 3.30 -9.09 8.02
N GLN A 158 3.61 -10.39 8.18
CA GLN A 158 4.01 -10.94 9.47
C GLN A 158 5.43 -10.50 9.87
N ALA A 159 6.34 -10.34 8.90
CA ALA A 159 7.74 -10.02 9.12
C ALA A 159 8.05 -8.51 9.14
N ILE A 160 7.32 -7.71 8.37
CA ILE A 160 7.56 -6.27 8.24
C ILE A 160 7.10 -5.53 9.50
N SER A 161 7.89 -4.54 9.93
CA SER A 161 7.47 -3.54 10.92
C SER A 161 6.78 -2.38 10.21
N VAL A 162 5.62 -1.97 10.70
CA VAL A 162 4.80 -0.89 10.14
C VAL A 162 4.80 0.27 11.12
N SER A 163 5.46 1.37 10.79
CA SER A 163 5.45 2.59 11.61
C SER A 163 4.33 3.54 11.19
N ARG A 164 4.02 4.51 12.06
CA ARG A 164 3.04 5.56 11.75
C ARG A 164 3.44 6.39 10.54
N ASP A 165 4.71 6.76 10.44
CA ASP A 165 5.21 7.59 9.36
C ASP A 165 5.08 6.85 8.01
N GLN A 166 5.43 5.56 7.98
CA GLN A 166 5.25 4.71 6.80
C GLN A 166 3.77 4.59 6.40
N VAL A 167 2.85 4.44 7.35
CA VAL A 167 1.40 4.42 7.03
C VAL A 167 0.96 5.74 6.42
N PHE A 168 1.42 6.87 6.96
CA PHE A 168 1.07 8.18 6.43
C PHE A 168 1.64 8.40 5.02
N ASP A 169 2.89 7.97 4.78
CA ASP A 169 3.51 8.04 3.46
C ASP A 169 2.81 7.11 2.46
N ALA A 170 2.43 5.90 2.86
CA ALA A 170 1.68 4.97 2.02
C ALA A 170 0.31 5.52 1.58
N VAL A 171 -0.45 6.10 2.52
CA VAL A 171 -1.74 6.74 2.20
C VAL A 171 -1.55 7.99 1.32
N ARG A 172 -0.46 8.75 1.54
CA ARG A 172 -0.12 9.90 0.70
C ARG A 172 0.24 9.46 -0.73
N GLN A 173 0.96 8.35 -0.89
CA GLN A 173 1.28 7.77 -2.20
C GLN A 173 0.00 7.42 -2.95
N GLU A 174 -0.89 6.63 -2.34
CA GLU A 174 -2.19 6.26 -2.92
C GLU A 174 -2.97 7.49 -3.41
N PHE A 175 -3.04 8.55 -2.61
CA PHE A 175 -3.73 9.78 -3.00
C PHE A 175 -3.03 10.51 -4.16
N SER A 176 -1.70 10.45 -4.22
CA SER A 176 -0.92 11.03 -5.30
C SER A 176 -1.14 10.28 -6.61
N GLU A 177 -1.20 8.94 -6.55
CA GLU A 177 -1.53 8.09 -7.69
C GLU A 177 -2.95 8.38 -8.17
N PHE A 178 -3.96 8.38 -7.29
CA PHE A 178 -5.33 8.75 -7.63
C PHE A 178 -5.41 10.10 -8.34
N ARG A 179 -4.69 11.11 -7.85
CA ARG A 179 -4.59 12.43 -8.49
C ARG A 179 -3.92 12.35 -9.87
N VAL A 180 -2.85 11.58 -10.04
CA VAL A 180 -2.19 11.44 -11.35
C VAL A 180 -3.11 10.75 -12.36
N TRP A 181 -4.00 9.85 -11.93
CA TRP A 181 -4.98 9.17 -12.80
C TRP A 181 -6.22 10.02 -13.15
N GLU A 182 -6.66 10.97 -12.31
CA GLU A 182 -7.80 11.86 -12.64
C GLU A 182 -7.42 13.09 -13.48
N PHE A 183 -6.19 13.59 -13.36
CA PHE A 183 -5.74 14.81 -14.06
C PHE A 183 -5.40 14.70 -15.58
N PRO A 184 -5.32 13.53 -16.24
CA PRO A 184 -5.22 13.49 -17.71
C PRO A 184 -6.53 13.94 -18.38
N VAL A 185 -7.67 13.92 -17.66
CA VAL A 185 -9.00 14.15 -18.23
C VAL A 185 -9.50 15.60 -18.05
N LEU A 186 -8.77 16.44 -17.30
CA LEU A 186 -9.17 17.82 -17.00
C LEU A 186 -8.22 18.89 -17.57
N THR A 187 -7.42 18.57 -18.59
CA THR A 187 -6.78 19.60 -19.41
C THR A 187 -7.64 19.87 -20.67
N PRO A 188 -8.11 21.10 -20.89
CA PRO A 188 -8.86 21.43 -22.10
C PRO A 188 -7.93 21.38 -23.33
N PRO A 189 -8.46 21.11 -24.54
CA PRO A 189 -7.66 21.05 -25.74
C PRO A 189 -7.34 22.47 -26.20
N TYR A 190 -6.10 22.92 -26.05
CA TYR A 190 -5.51 23.89 -26.96
C TYR A 190 -4.77 23.04 -28.01
N ARG A 191 -5.35 22.67 -29.16
CA ARG A 191 -5.69 23.47 -30.35
C ARG A 191 -4.56 24.44 -30.74
N GLU A 192 -3.77 23.95 -31.68
CA GLU A 192 -3.14 24.63 -32.83
C GLU A 192 -2.06 25.70 -32.62
N LEU A 193 -0.98 25.50 -33.41
CA LEU A 193 -0.07 26.50 -34.00
C LEU A 193 0.86 27.24 -33.04
N PHE A 194 2.08 26.72 -32.87
CA PHE A 194 3.33 27.27 -33.42
C PHE A 194 4.42 26.19 -33.45
#